data_AF-A0A261C412-F1
#
_entry.id   AF-A0A261C412-F1
#
_cell.length_a   1.000
_cell.length_b   1.000
_cell.length_c   1.000
_cell.angle_alpha   90.00
_cell.angle_beta   90.00
_cell.angle_gamma   90.00
#
_symmetry.space_group_name_H-M   'P 1'
#
loop_
_entity.id
_entity.type
_entity.pdbx_description
1 polymer ?
#
loop_
_entity_poly.entity_id
_entity_poly.type
_entity_poly.pdbx_seq_one_letter_code
_entity_poly.pdbx_strand_id
1 'polypeptide(L)'
;MHYAATPFSANRPIPVDHYANELNRYVQGIVPNATKEQIKTIEAIAMNVKSSHTHFLQKLSCQNSEIEQKLKLKDSENAALRAKLNRLEKKFEHMEIEKNIYEYNLVCNDQYENYISNLKDNFKQLSCKTEEVEVERDDYKRTCSISYEKIKMLESQVAQLKETVKFLEKDPNHYESASLHTPDNIREFDGRLSSCNNRREVPLSRSTESFSQNTNWKDCHEGNADFLAEDGISKTEDLENENPEVQKLRADNANLHRINRCAEKKIDMLNETIEAMKIKISRNY
;
A
#
# COMPACT_ATOMS: atom_id res chain seq x y z
N MET A 1 42.77 -71.16 55.24
CA MET A 1 42.39 -71.07 53.82
C MET A 1 42.84 -69.71 53.30
N HIS A 2 43.75 -69.66 52.33
CA HIS A 2 44.20 -68.40 51.73
C HIS A 2 43.06 -67.80 50.90
N TYR A 3 42.54 -66.65 51.33
CA TYR A 3 41.52 -65.85 50.63
C TYR A 3 42.02 -65.19 49.33
N ALA A 4 43.27 -65.43 48.92
CA ALA A 4 43.99 -64.59 47.95
C ALA A 4 43.54 -64.78 46.48
N ALA A 5 42.73 -65.78 46.16
CA ALA A 5 42.39 -66.10 44.77
C ALA A 5 40.89 -66.32 44.55
N THR A 6 40.04 -65.39 45.02
CA THR A 6 38.62 -65.37 44.63
C THR A 6 38.52 -65.36 43.10
N PRO A 7 37.97 -66.41 42.45
CA PRO A 7 37.96 -66.50 41.00
C PRO A 7 37.17 -65.35 40.38
N PHE A 8 37.62 -64.91 39.21
CA PHE A 8 36.84 -63.97 38.41
C PHE A 8 35.47 -64.57 38.05
N SER A 9 34.42 -63.75 38.14
CA SER A 9 33.06 -64.11 37.73
C SER A 9 32.41 -62.95 36.98
N ALA A 10 31.90 -63.22 35.78
CA ALA A 10 31.20 -62.21 34.97
C ALA A 10 29.89 -61.72 35.61
N ASN A 11 29.27 -62.52 36.47
CA ASN A 11 28.01 -62.17 37.16
C ASN A 11 28.24 -61.15 38.29
N ARG A 12 29.44 -61.11 38.85
CA ARG A 12 29.84 -60.16 39.88
C ARG A 12 31.30 -59.76 39.66
N PRO A 13 31.56 -58.96 38.61
CA PRO A 13 32.92 -58.72 38.16
C PRO A 13 33.64 -57.81 39.17
N ILE A 14 34.76 -58.32 39.69
CA ILE A 14 35.66 -57.56 40.55
C ILE A 14 36.60 -56.75 39.65
N PRO A 15 36.82 -55.44 39.92
CA PRO A 15 37.70 -54.59 39.11
C PRO A 15 39.13 -55.12 38.98
N VAL A 16 39.79 -54.77 37.88
CA VAL A 16 41.18 -55.15 37.59
C VAL A 16 42.11 -54.72 38.72
N ASP A 17 41.90 -53.51 39.25
CA ASP A 17 42.73 -52.91 40.31
C ASP A 17 42.76 -53.76 41.58
N HIS A 18 41.65 -54.41 41.93
CA HIS A 18 41.59 -55.30 43.07
C HIS A 18 42.52 -56.51 42.90
N TYR A 19 42.46 -57.17 41.74
CA TYR A 19 43.33 -58.32 41.45
C TYR A 19 44.80 -57.91 41.28
N ALA A 20 45.07 -56.74 40.70
CA ALA A 20 46.43 -56.22 40.57
C ALA A 20 47.05 -55.90 41.94
N ASN A 21 46.27 -55.31 42.86
CA ASN A 21 46.71 -55.03 44.22
C ASN A 21 46.97 -56.33 45.03
N GLU A 22 46.10 -57.33 44.88
CA GLU A 22 46.32 -58.65 45.49
C GLU A 22 47.57 -59.33 44.94
N LEU A 23 47.81 -59.25 43.62
CA LEU A 23 49.03 -59.78 42.99
C LEU A 23 50.29 -59.10 43.56
N ASN A 24 50.28 -57.76 43.62
CA ASN A 24 51.40 -56.99 44.17
C ASN A 24 51.68 -57.37 45.63
N ARG A 25 50.63 -57.49 46.46
CA ARG A 25 50.77 -57.89 47.87
C ARG A 25 51.35 -59.30 48.01
N TYR A 26 50.89 -60.24 47.19
CA TYR A 26 51.33 -61.64 47.24
C TYR A 26 52.78 -61.79 46.75
N VAL A 27 53.15 -61.10 45.68
CA VAL A 27 54.51 -61.17 45.11
C VAL A 27 55.55 -60.51 46.01
N GLN A 28 55.24 -59.37 46.64
CA GLN A 28 56.17 -58.63 47.51
C GLN A 28 56.59 -59.39 48.78
N GLY A 29 55.81 -60.38 49.24
CA GLY A 29 56.08 -61.12 50.48
C GLY A 29 56.79 -62.47 50.30
N ILE A 30 57.06 -62.91 49.07
CA ILE A 30 57.33 -64.33 48.79
C ILE A 30 58.62 -64.57 47.96
N VAL A 31 59.03 -63.59 47.15
CA VAL A 31 60.22 -63.72 46.30
C VAL A 31 61.49 -63.44 47.14
N PRO A 32 62.55 -64.28 47.09
CA PRO A 32 62.89 -65.25 46.02
C PRO A 32 62.53 -66.73 46.27
N ASN A 33 62.12 -67.13 47.47
CA ASN A 33 62.00 -68.55 47.86
C ASN A 33 60.56 -69.10 47.72
N ALA A 34 59.85 -68.73 46.66
CA ALA A 34 58.45 -69.07 46.46
C ALA A 34 58.22 -70.59 46.33
N THR A 35 57.26 -71.14 47.07
CA THR A 35 56.84 -72.54 46.94
C THR A 35 55.97 -72.76 45.70
N LYS A 36 55.84 -74.02 45.26
CA LYS A 36 54.98 -74.40 44.13
C LYS A 36 53.52 -73.97 44.33
N GLU A 37 53.00 -74.05 45.56
CA GLU A 37 51.64 -73.61 45.90
C GLU A 37 51.49 -72.09 45.82
N GLN A 38 52.51 -71.34 46.23
CA GLN A 38 52.51 -69.88 46.12
C GLN A 38 52.57 -69.42 44.65
N ILE A 39 53.35 -70.11 43.82
CA ILE A 39 53.39 -69.87 42.37
C ILE A 39 52.01 -70.11 41.74
N LYS A 40 51.34 -71.23 42.05
CA LYS A 40 49.97 -71.50 41.58
C LYS A 40 48.97 -70.41 41.99
N THR A 41 49.15 -69.83 43.18
CA THR A 41 48.29 -68.73 43.65
C THR A 41 48.54 -67.45 42.86
N ILE A 42 49.81 -67.12 42.59
CA ILE A 42 50.21 -65.98 41.73
C ILE A 42 49.62 -66.14 40.32
N GLU A 43 49.73 -67.33 39.73
CA GLU A 43 49.16 -67.64 38.41
C GLU A 43 47.64 -67.48 38.39
N ALA A 44 46.94 -67.94 39.43
CA ALA A 44 45.49 -67.79 39.56
C ALA A 44 45.07 -66.32 39.66
N ILE A 45 45.80 -65.50 40.44
CA ILE A 45 45.53 -64.06 40.55
C ILE A 45 45.79 -63.37 39.20
N ALA A 46 46.88 -63.70 38.51
CA ALA A 46 47.21 -63.15 37.19
C ALA A 46 46.15 -63.51 36.12
N MET A 47 45.63 -64.73 36.15
CA MET A 47 44.50 -65.14 35.31
C MET A 47 43.23 -64.31 35.59
N ASN A 48 42.97 -63.98 36.86
CA ASN A 48 41.82 -63.14 37.24
C ASN A 48 42.00 -61.69 36.80
N VAL A 49 43.21 -61.12 36.88
CA VAL A 49 43.55 -59.80 36.31
C VAL A 49 43.20 -59.77 34.82
N LYS A 50 43.69 -60.76 34.07
CA LYS A 50 43.45 -60.87 32.63
C LYS A 50 41.95 -60.98 32.31
N SER A 51 41.25 -61.87 33.01
CA SER A 51 39.82 -62.11 32.79
C SER A 51 38.97 -60.89 33.10
N SER A 52 39.24 -60.21 34.22
CA SER A 52 38.60 -58.95 34.60
C SER A 52 38.85 -57.85 33.56
N HIS A 53 40.11 -57.70 33.11
CA HIS A 53 40.47 -56.69 32.13
C HIS A 53 39.76 -56.91 30.79
N THR A 54 39.77 -58.14 30.27
CA THR A 54 39.06 -58.49 29.03
C THR A 54 37.55 -58.22 29.16
N HIS A 55 36.93 -58.58 30.28
CA HIS A 55 35.51 -58.34 30.50
C HIS A 55 35.17 -56.83 30.47
N PHE A 56 35.91 -56.00 31.19
CA PHE A 56 35.65 -54.56 31.22
C PHE A 56 35.96 -53.87 29.89
N LEU A 57 37.01 -54.30 29.17
CA LEU A 57 37.28 -53.82 27.82
C LEU A 57 36.13 -54.14 26.86
N GLN A 58 35.62 -55.37 26.89
CA GLN A 58 34.50 -55.77 26.04
C GLN A 58 33.23 -54.97 26.40
N LYS A 59 32.94 -54.80 27.69
CA LYS A 59 31.80 -54.01 28.16
C LYS A 59 31.89 -52.56 27.68
N LEU A 60 33.05 -51.91 27.82
CA LEU A 60 33.27 -50.54 27.35
C LEU A 60 33.17 -50.44 25.82
N SER A 61 33.70 -51.43 25.09
CA SER A 61 33.60 -51.49 23.63
C SER A 61 32.14 -51.59 23.16
N CYS A 62 31.32 -52.43 23.80
CA CYS A 62 29.89 -52.52 23.52
C CYS A 62 29.16 -51.22 23.85
N GLN A 63 29.46 -50.59 24.99
CA GLN A 63 28.84 -49.31 25.35
C GLN A 63 29.20 -48.19 24.39
N ASN A 64 30.46 -48.12 23.94
CA ASN A 64 30.89 -47.13 22.97
C ASN A 64 30.20 -47.31 21.62
N SER A 65 30.06 -48.56 21.13
CA SER A 65 29.37 -48.81 19.87
C SER A 65 27.88 -48.45 19.92
N GLU A 66 27.21 -48.70 21.05
CA GLU A 66 25.82 -48.26 21.28
C GLU A 66 25.69 -46.73 21.28
N ILE A 67 26.62 -46.03 21.93
CA ILE A 67 26.64 -44.56 21.97
C ILE A 67 26.87 -43.99 20.57
N GLU A 68 27.83 -44.53 19.81
CA GLU A 68 28.09 -44.12 18.43
C GLU A 68 26.86 -44.30 17.52
N GLN A 69 26.14 -45.42 17.65
CA GLN A 69 24.91 -45.64 16.89
C GLN A 69 23.82 -44.63 17.25
N LYS A 70 23.63 -44.34 18.56
CA LYS A 70 22.67 -43.33 19.01
C LYS A 70 23.04 -41.93 18.51
N LEU A 71 24.32 -41.59 18.49
CA LEU A 71 24.81 -40.32 17.97
C LEU A 71 24.49 -40.18 16.47
N LYS A 72 24.81 -41.22 15.67
CA LYS A 72 24.50 -41.23 14.23
C LYS A 72 23.01 -41.09 13.94
N LEU A 73 22.16 -41.74 14.74
CA LEU A 73 20.71 -41.60 14.62
C LEU A 73 20.29 -40.14 14.89
N LYS A 74 20.79 -39.55 15.98
CA LYS A 74 20.47 -38.16 16.33
C LYS A 74 20.98 -37.15 15.30
N ASP A 75 22.14 -37.38 14.71
CA ASP A 75 22.67 -36.54 13.64
C ASP A 75 21.76 -36.59 12.39
N SER A 76 21.26 -37.79 12.05
CA SER A 76 20.31 -37.95 10.93
C SER A 76 18.97 -37.26 11.20
N GLU A 77 18.45 -37.33 12.43
CA GLU A 77 17.23 -36.64 12.86
C GLU A 77 17.43 -35.12 12.80
N ASN A 78 18.57 -34.61 13.29
CA ASN A 78 18.91 -33.18 13.23
C ASN A 78 19.03 -32.68 11.80
N ALA A 79 19.66 -33.44 10.91
CA ALA A 79 19.74 -33.11 9.49
C ALA A 79 18.34 -33.02 8.85
N ALA A 80 17.46 -33.98 9.16
CA ALA A 80 16.08 -33.97 8.68
C ALA A 80 15.27 -32.77 9.21
N LEU A 81 15.46 -32.41 10.49
CA LEU A 81 14.81 -31.24 11.08
C LEU A 81 15.31 -29.93 10.47
N ARG A 82 16.62 -29.78 10.25
CA ARG A 82 17.17 -28.61 9.53
C ARG A 82 16.61 -28.50 8.12
N ALA A 83 16.47 -29.61 7.40
CA ALA A 83 15.85 -29.61 6.07
C ALA A 83 14.37 -29.17 6.11
N LYS A 84 13.62 -29.57 7.15
CA LYS A 84 12.24 -29.11 7.36
C LYS A 84 12.17 -27.62 7.69
N LEU A 85 13.08 -27.14 8.54
CA LEU A 85 13.17 -25.72 8.90
C LEU A 85 13.42 -24.85 7.66
N ASN A 86 14.43 -25.17 6.86
CA ASN A 86 14.75 -24.44 5.63
C ASN A 86 13.58 -24.43 4.62
N ARG A 87 12.76 -25.49 4.58
CA ARG A 87 11.55 -25.52 3.74
C ARG A 87 10.47 -24.58 4.25
N LEU A 88 10.30 -24.49 5.57
CA LEU A 88 9.33 -23.60 6.19
C LEU A 88 9.75 -22.13 6.05
N GLU A 89 11.04 -21.82 6.21
CA GLU A 89 11.58 -20.47 6.00
C GLU A 89 11.27 -19.98 4.57
N LYS A 90 11.58 -20.80 3.55
CA LYS A 90 11.23 -20.48 2.15
C LYS A 90 9.73 -20.29 1.92
N LYS A 91 8.89 -21.07 2.61
CA LYS A 91 7.43 -20.90 2.53
C LYS A 91 7.00 -19.58 3.15
N PHE A 92 7.64 -19.18 4.24
CA PHE A 92 7.37 -17.91 4.92
C PHE A 92 7.77 -16.72 4.04
N GLU A 93 8.97 -16.75 3.45
CA GLU A 93 9.43 -15.75 2.47
C GLU A 93 8.43 -15.59 1.31
N HIS A 94 7.94 -16.72 0.77
CA HIS A 94 6.95 -16.69 -0.30
C HIS A 94 5.63 -16.03 0.12
N MET A 95 5.10 -16.39 1.30
CA MET A 95 3.88 -15.77 1.84
C MET A 95 4.07 -14.27 2.09
N GLU A 96 5.26 -13.84 2.53
CA GLU A 96 5.56 -12.43 2.72
C GLU A 96 5.57 -11.66 1.41
N ILE A 97 6.11 -12.26 0.33
CA ILE A 97 6.04 -11.69 -1.02
C ILE A 97 4.58 -11.58 -1.49
N GLU A 98 3.77 -12.63 -1.34
CA GLU A 98 2.36 -12.62 -1.73
C GLU A 98 1.56 -11.56 -0.98
N LYS A 99 1.77 -11.43 0.34
CA LYS A 99 1.15 -10.39 1.16
C LYS A 99 1.51 -8.99 0.64
N ASN A 100 2.79 -8.74 0.39
CA ASN A 100 3.25 -7.45 -0.12
C ASN A 100 2.64 -7.11 -1.49
N ILE A 101 2.48 -8.09 -2.37
CA ILE A 101 1.82 -7.91 -3.68
C ILE A 101 0.34 -7.57 -3.49
N TYR A 102 -0.35 -8.28 -2.59
CA TYR A 102 -1.76 -8.04 -2.31
C TYR A 102 -1.99 -6.63 -1.75
N GLU A 103 -1.18 -6.21 -0.78
CA GLU A 103 -1.25 -4.86 -0.19
C GLU A 103 -0.96 -3.77 -1.22
N TYR A 104 0.04 -3.97 -2.07
CA TYR A 104 0.34 -3.04 -3.16
C TYR A 104 -0.84 -2.90 -4.13
N ASN A 105 -1.42 -4.02 -4.55
CA ASN A 105 -2.57 -4.02 -5.46
C ASN A 105 -3.80 -3.36 -4.84
N LEU A 106 -4.04 -3.54 -3.54
CA LEU A 106 -5.15 -2.89 -2.84
C LEU A 106 -5.01 -1.37 -2.87
N VAL A 107 -3.83 -0.85 -2.51
CA VAL A 107 -3.55 0.60 -2.54
C VAL A 107 -3.66 1.15 -3.96
N CYS A 108 -3.11 0.45 -4.95
CA CYS A 108 -3.21 0.86 -6.35
C CYS A 108 -4.66 0.89 -6.83
N ASN A 109 -5.48 -0.10 -6.48
CA ASN A 109 -6.89 -0.12 -6.86
C ASN A 109 -7.66 1.06 -6.28
N ASP A 110 -7.46 1.37 -4.98
CA ASP A 110 -8.11 2.53 -4.35
C ASP A 110 -7.69 3.84 -5.03
N GLN A 111 -6.41 3.97 -5.40
CA GLN A 111 -5.93 5.14 -6.15
C GLN A 111 -6.56 5.24 -7.54
N TYR A 112 -6.69 4.12 -8.26
CA TYR A 112 -7.33 4.10 -9.57
C TYR A 112 -8.83 4.40 -9.50
N GLU A 113 -9.55 3.85 -8.52
CA GLU A 113 -10.98 4.14 -8.33
C GLU A 113 -11.22 5.62 -7.99
N ASN A 114 -10.39 6.20 -7.14
CA ASN A 114 -10.43 7.63 -6.85
C ASN A 114 -10.12 8.48 -8.10
N TYR A 115 -9.10 8.10 -8.88
CA TYR A 115 -8.75 8.80 -10.11
C TYR A 115 -9.88 8.72 -11.16
N ILE A 116 -10.47 7.54 -11.35
CA ILE A 116 -11.60 7.32 -12.28
C ILE A 116 -12.82 8.13 -11.83
N SER A 117 -13.10 8.17 -10.52
CA SER A 117 -14.21 8.97 -9.97
C SER A 117 -14.01 10.47 -10.24
N ASN A 118 -12.80 10.99 -9.98
CA ASN A 118 -12.46 12.38 -10.31
C ASN A 118 -12.59 12.69 -11.81
N LEU A 119 -12.16 11.77 -12.68
CA LEU A 119 -12.32 11.94 -14.13
C LEU A 119 -13.79 11.96 -14.55
N LYS A 120 -14.64 11.11 -13.96
CA LYS A 120 -16.09 11.09 -14.24
C LYS A 120 -16.73 12.42 -13.85
N ASP A 121 -16.39 12.96 -12.68
CA ASP A 121 -16.92 14.24 -12.21
C ASP A 121 -16.47 15.39 -13.12
N ASN A 122 -15.20 15.42 -13.52
CA ASN A 122 -14.69 16.40 -14.48
C ASN A 122 -15.40 16.31 -15.83
N PHE A 123 -15.65 15.10 -16.33
CA PHE A 123 -16.36 14.89 -17.59
C PHE A 123 -17.80 15.38 -17.50
N LYS A 124 -18.48 15.12 -16.38
CA LYS A 124 -19.83 15.61 -16.11
C LYS A 124 -19.87 17.13 -16.09
N GLN A 125 -18.92 17.78 -15.41
CA GLN A 125 -18.83 19.24 -15.38
C GLN A 125 -18.59 19.84 -16.77
N LEU A 126 -17.71 19.23 -17.58
CA LEU A 126 -17.48 19.66 -18.96
C LEU A 126 -18.72 19.49 -19.84
N SER A 127 -19.49 18.41 -19.65
CA SER A 127 -20.74 18.19 -20.36
C SER A 127 -21.76 19.30 -20.06
N CYS A 128 -21.97 19.63 -18.78
CA CYS A 128 -22.87 20.72 -18.39
C CYS A 128 -22.43 22.07 -18.97
N LYS A 129 -21.13 22.39 -18.91
CA LYS A 129 -20.59 23.62 -19.54
C LYS A 129 -20.80 23.64 -21.05
N THR A 130 -20.71 22.49 -21.70
CA THR A 130 -20.94 22.39 -23.14
C THR A 130 -22.39 22.70 -23.48
N GLU A 131 -23.34 22.15 -22.72
CA GLU A 131 -24.78 22.45 -22.87
C GLU A 131 -25.08 23.94 -22.65
N GLU A 132 -24.48 24.57 -21.62
CA GLU A 132 -24.62 26.00 -21.37
C GLU A 132 -24.16 26.84 -22.58
N VAL A 133 -23.00 26.52 -23.15
CA VAL A 133 -22.46 27.20 -24.34
C VAL A 133 -23.34 26.97 -25.57
N GLU A 134 -23.96 25.80 -25.72
CA GLU A 134 -24.90 25.55 -26.83
C GLU A 134 -26.16 26.41 -26.73
N VAL A 135 -26.72 26.56 -25.52
CA VAL A 135 -27.86 27.45 -25.28
C VAL A 135 -27.49 28.90 -25.58
N GLU A 136 -26.35 29.38 -25.09
CA GLU A 136 -25.86 30.73 -25.37
C GLU A 136 -25.67 30.99 -26.87
N ARG A 137 -25.10 30.02 -27.58
CA ARG A 137 -24.92 30.09 -29.05
C ARG A 137 -26.26 30.21 -29.76
N ASP A 138 -27.26 29.43 -29.36
CA ASP A 138 -28.57 29.41 -30.00
C ASP A 138 -29.35 30.71 -29.74
N ASP A 139 -29.23 31.27 -28.53
CA ASP A 139 -29.80 32.57 -28.18
C ASP A 139 -29.13 33.73 -28.95
N TYR A 140 -27.80 33.68 -29.09
CA TYR A 140 -27.06 34.64 -29.92
C TYR A 140 -27.51 34.57 -31.38
N LYS A 141 -27.63 33.36 -31.94
CA LYS A 141 -28.12 33.14 -33.31
C LYS A 141 -29.51 33.73 -33.50
N ARG A 142 -30.43 33.51 -32.54
CA ARG A 142 -31.79 34.10 -32.57
C ARG A 142 -31.73 35.62 -32.58
N THR A 143 -30.89 36.21 -31.73
CA THR A 143 -30.69 37.66 -31.62
C THR A 143 -30.14 38.27 -32.92
N CYS A 144 -29.18 37.58 -33.58
CA CYS A 144 -28.67 37.98 -34.89
C CYS A 144 -29.77 37.95 -35.95
N SER A 145 -30.62 36.92 -35.99
CA SER A 145 -31.74 36.85 -36.95
C SER A 145 -32.75 37.99 -36.75
N ILE A 146 -33.12 38.29 -35.50
CA ILE A 146 -34.01 39.42 -35.20
C ILE A 146 -33.39 40.75 -35.67
N SER A 147 -32.10 40.93 -35.38
CA SER A 147 -31.37 42.14 -35.77
C SER A 147 -31.27 42.29 -37.30
N TYR A 148 -31.06 41.19 -38.01
CA TYR A 148 -31.01 41.15 -39.47
C TYR A 148 -32.34 41.58 -40.10
N GLU A 149 -33.47 41.06 -39.63
CA GLU A 149 -34.79 41.48 -40.12
C GLU A 149 -35.07 42.96 -39.84
N LYS A 150 -34.65 43.47 -38.68
CA LYS A 150 -34.76 44.90 -38.36
C LYS A 150 -33.93 45.77 -39.32
N ILE A 151 -32.71 45.34 -39.66
CA ILE A 151 -31.86 46.04 -40.64
C ILE A 151 -32.57 46.09 -42.00
N LYS A 152 -33.08 44.97 -42.50
CA LYS A 152 -33.81 44.90 -43.77
C LYS A 152 -35.04 45.81 -43.82
N MET A 153 -35.78 45.88 -42.71
CA MET A 153 -36.91 46.80 -42.57
C MET A 153 -36.47 48.26 -42.62
N LEU A 154 -35.39 48.61 -41.91
CA LEU A 154 -34.82 49.96 -41.92
C LEU A 154 -34.28 50.33 -43.31
N GLU A 155 -33.60 49.42 -44.00
CA GLU A 155 -33.13 49.61 -45.38
C GLU A 155 -34.30 49.92 -46.32
N SER A 156 -35.43 49.21 -46.17
CA SER A 156 -36.65 49.46 -46.95
C SER A 156 -37.26 50.83 -46.65
N GLN A 157 -37.32 51.23 -45.37
CA GLN A 157 -37.78 52.56 -44.97
C GLN A 157 -36.87 53.68 -45.52
N VAL A 158 -35.56 53.49 -45.47
CA VAL A 158 -34.59 54.43 -46.03
C VAL A 158 -34.74 54.54 -47.55
N ALA A 159 -34.98 53.43 -48.25
CA ALA A 159 -35.23 53.44 -49.70
C ALA A 159 -36.49 54.26 -50.05
N GLN A 160 -37.60 54.05 -49.31
CA GLN A 160 -38.83 54.82 -49.49
C GLN A 160 -38.61 56.31 -49.23
N LEU A 161 -37.94 56.66 -48.12
CA LEU A 161 -37.62 58.06 -47.80
C LEU A 161 -36.76 58.71 -48.88
N LYS A 162 -35.79 57.98 -49.45
CA LYS A 162 -34.97 58.48 -50.57
C LYS A 162 -35.82 58.76 -51.81
N GLU A 163 -36.82 57.94 -52.10
CA GLU A 163 -37.75 58.20 -53.22
C GLU A 163 -38.64 59.41 -52.94
N THR A 164 -39.19 59.54 -51.73
CA THR A 164 -40.00 60.71 -51.34
C THR A 164 -39.18 62.00 -51.43
N VAL A 165 -37.94 62.00 -50.94
CA VAL A 165 -37.03 63.16 -51.05
C VAL A 165 -36.76 63.50 -52.52
N LYS A 166 -36.43 62.51 -53.36
CA LYS A 166 -36.23 62.75 -54.82
C LYS A 166 -37.48 63.29 -55.51
N PHE A 167 -38.67 62.86 -55.09
CA PHE A 167 -39.94 63.38 -55.60
C PHE A 167 -40.12 64.85 -55.21
N LEU A 168 -39.92 65.19 -53.94
CA LEU A 168 -40.00 66.56 -53.42
C LEU A 168 -38.94 67.48 -54.05
N GLU A 169 -37.74 66.99 -54.34
CA GLU A 169 -36.69 67.74 -55.04
C GLU A 169 -37.05 68.05 -56.51
N LYS A 170 -37.87 67.22 -57.16
CA LYS A 170 -38.30 67.41 -58.56
C LYS A 170 -39.49 68.34 -58.72
N ASP A 171 -40.24 68.58 -57.65
CA ASP A 171 -41.38 69.49 -57.67
C ASP A 171 -41.44 70.35 -56.38
N PRO A 172 -40.47 71.27 -56.18
CA PRO A 172 -40.45 72.16 -55.02
C PRO A 172 -41.67 73.09 -54.97
N ASN A 173 -42.39 73.25 -56.09
CA ASN A 173 -43.51 74.19 -56.25
C ASN A 173 -44.90 73.56 -56.14
N HIS A 174 -45.03 72.24 -55.91
CA HIS A 174 -46.38 71.66 -55.80
C HIS A 174 -47.12 72.11 -54.52
N TYR A 175 -46.41 72.57 -53.49
CA TYR A 175 -47.01 73.15 -52.28
C TYR A 175 -47.09 74.68 -52.24
N GLU A 176 -46.42 75.40 -53.14
CA GLU A 176 -46.60 76.86 -53.22
C GLU A 176 -47.95 77.24 -53.86
N SER A 177 -48.56 76.30 -54.59
CA SER A 177 -49.91 76.45 -55.17
C SER A 177 -51.06 76.01 -54.25
N ALA A 178 -50.77 75.30 -53.15
CA ALA A 178 -51.77 74.87 -52.16
C ALA A 178 -51.84 75.81 -50.93
N SER A 179 -50.92 76.76 -50.82
CA SER A 179 -50.89 77.79 -49.76
C SER A 179 -51.94 78.90 -49.97
N LEU A 180 -52.52 79.03 -51.18
CA LEU A 180 -53.48 80.11 -51.46
C LEU A 180 -54.97 79.75 -51.32
N HIS A 181 -55.34 78.47 -51.13
CA HIS A 181 -56.75 78.08 -50.96
C HIS A 181 -56.92 76.87 -50.03
N THR A 182 -56.91 77.11 -48.73
CA THR A 182 -57.85 76.51 -47.78
C THR A 182 -57.90 77.35 -46.50
N PRO A 183 -58.99 78.11 -46.25
CA PRO A 183 -59.36 78.55 -44.91
C PRO A 183 -59.96 77.36 -44.12
N ASP A 184 -59.77 77.37 -42.80
CA ASP A 184 -60.65 76.74 -41.79
C ASP A 184 -60.60 75.25 -41.41
N ASN A 185 -59.48 74.52 -41.54
CA ASN A 185 -59.40 73.14 -40.96
C ASN A 185 -58.37 72.92 -39.83
N ILE A 186 -57.83 73.98 -39.22
CA ILE A 186 -56.96 73.85 -38.03
C ILE A 186 -57.74 73.55 -36.74
N ARG A 187 -59.07 73.50 -36.77
CA ARG A 187 -59.90 73.29 -35.56
C ARG A 187 -60.42 71.85 -35.36
N GLU A 188 -60.18 70.92 -36.29
CA GLU A 188 -60.75 69.56 -36.20
C GLU A 188 -59.75 68.43 -35.88
N PHE A 189 -58.43 68.73 -35.85
CA PHE A 189 -57.41 67.73 -35.51
C PHE A 189 -57.05 67.67 -34.00
N ASP A 190 -57.28 68.75 -33.25
CA ASP A 190 -57.12 68.75 -31.78
C ASP A 190 -58.20 67.94 -31.05
N GLY A 191 -59.39 67.78 -31.66
CA GLY A 191 -60.48 66.96 -31.12
C GLY A 191 -60.27 65.45 -31.26
N ARG A 192 -59.42 65.00 -32.20
CA ARG A 192 -59.17 63.57 -32.45
C ARG A 192 -57.93 63.01 -31.74
N LEU A 193 -57.00 63.86 -31.30
CA LEU A 193 -55.91 63.44 -30.41
C LEU A 193 -56.35 63.32 -28.94
N SER A 194 -57.49 63.89 -28.56
CA SER A 194 -58.09 63.72 -27.22
C SER A 194 -58.82 62.37 -27.03
N SER A 195 -59.10 61.62 -28.11
CA SER A 195 -59.90 60.38 -28.07
C SER A 195 -59.10 59.07 -28.07
N CYS A 196 -57.76 59.11 -28.10
CA CYS A 196 -56.93 57.91 -28.03
C CYS A 196 -56.23 57.70 -26.67
N ASN A 197 -56.58 58.50 -25.64
CA ASN A 197 -56.10 58.32 -24.27
C ASN A 197 -56.94 57.34 -23.43
N ASN A 198 -57.75 56.48 -24.05
CA ASN A 198 -58.51 55.44 -23.35
C ASN A 198 -58.31 54.06 -23.98
N ARG A 199 -57.12 53.47 -23.80
CA ARG A 199 -56.95 52.01 -23.82
C ARG A 199 -55.90 51.56 -22.82
N ARG A 200 -56.44 51.15 -21.66
CA ARG A 200 -55.92 50.27 -20.61
C ARG A 200 -54.42 49.97 -20.64
N GLU A 201 -53.74 50.56 -19.67
CA GLU A 201 -52.66 49.89 -18.95
C GLU A 201 -53.06 48.44 -18.67
N VAL A 202 -52.33 47.49 -19.23
CA VAL A 202 -52.32 46.12 -18.75
C VAL A 202 -51.21 46.05 -17.70
N PRO A 203 -51.51 45.68 -16.45
CA PRO A 203 -50.54 45.70 -15.38
C PRO A 203 -49.45 44.64 -15.62
N LEU A 204 -48.20 45.06 -15.45
CA LEU A 204 -47.12 44.19 -15.00
C LEU A 204 -47.44 43.71 -13.58
N SER A 205 -48.35 42.74 -13.44
CA SER A 205 -48.59 42.04 -12.20
C SER A 205 -47.77 40.76 -12.14
N ARG A 206 -46.68 40.85 -11.37
CA ARG A 206 -46.21 39.85 -10.40
C ARG A 206 -47.00 38.54 -10.35
N SER A 207 -46.28 37.42 -10.52
CA SER A 207 -46.42 36.29 -9.61
C SER A 207 -45.22 36.28 -8.67
N THR A 208 -45.45 36.77 -7.46
CA THR A 208 -44.66 36.53 -6.26
C THR A 208 -44.74 35.06 -5.84
N GLU A 209 -43.62 34.60 -5.28
CA GLU A 209 -43.52 33.62 -4.20
C GLU A 209 -43.98 32.17 -4.44
N SER A 210 -42.97 31.30 -4.49
CA SER A 210 -42.87 30.26 -3.44
C SER A 210 -41.41 30.16 -2.98
N PHE A 211 -41.11 30.85 -1.88
CA PHE A 211 -40.07 30.40 -0.96
C PHE A 211 -40.55 29.06 -0.39
N SER A 212 -39.79 27.99 -0.62
CA SER A 212 -39.79 26.85 0.30
C SER A 212 -38.34 26.61 0.71
N GLN A 213 -38.16 26.67 2.02
CA GLN A 213 -36.92 26.65 2.77
C GLN A 213 -36.18 25.31 2.62
N ASN A 214 -34.86 25.38 2.54
CA ASN A 214 -33.96 24.65 3.45
C ASN A 214 -32.53 25.18 3.25
N THR A 215 -32.12 26.18 4.04
CA THR A 215 -31.28 26.02 5.25
C THR A 215 -29.96 25.30 4.95
N ASN A 216 -28.87 26.05 4.79
CA ASN A 216 -27.84 26.27 5.83
C ASN A 216 -26.54 26.75 5.15
N TRP A 217 -26.29 28.05 5.17
CA TRP A 217 -24.96 28.61 4.91
C TRP A 217 -24.58 29.35 6.18
N LYS A 218 -23.96 28.62 7.10
CA LYS A 218 -23.17 29.16 8.20
C LYS A 218 -21.98 28.25 8.45
N ASP A 219 -20.84 28.92 8.60
CA ASP A 219 -19.63 28.50 9.29
C ASP A 219 -18.66 27.59 8.50
N CYS A 220 -17.85 28.23 7.65
CA CYS A 220 -16.52 27.74 7.29
C CYS A 220 -15.48 28.44 8.19
N HIS A 221 -15.42 28.06 9.46
CA HIS A 221 -14.22 28.23 10.28
C HIS A 221 -14.10 27.08 11.29
N GLU A 222 -12.95 26.38 11.17
CA GLU A 222 -12.18 25.72 12.22
C GLU A 222 -12.70 24.45 12.94
N GLY A 223 -11.78 23.49 13.08
CA GLY A 223 -11.94 22.17 13.75
C GLY A 223 -11.39 21.08 12.82
N ASN A 224 -10.09 20.83 12.72
CA ASN A 224 -9.18 20.27 13.74
C ASN A 224 -9.71 18.98 14.40
N ALA A 225 -8.84 17.96 14.33
CA ALA A 225 -8.66 16.89 15.29
C ALA A 225 -9.63 15.67 15.29
N ASP A 226 -8.96 14.52 15.14
CA ASP A 226 -9.18 13.24 15.85
C ASP A 226 -10.34 12.32 15.47
N PHE A 227 -10.02 11.13 14.95
CA PHE A 227 -9.87 9.88 15.71
C PHE A 227 -9.46 8.72 14.76
N LEU A 228 -8.23 8.18 14.88
CA LEU A 228 -7.84 6.88 15.49
C LEU A 228 -8.47 5.63 14.84
N ALA A 229 -7.84 4.48 14.74
CA ALA A 229 -6.47 3.98 14.87
C ALA A 229 -6.64 2.46 14.66
N GLU A 230 -5.71 1.81 13.97
CA GLU A 230 -5.26 0.47 14.36
C GLU A 230 -4.02 0.15 13.54
N ASP A 231 -2.86 0.41 14.15
CA ASP A 231 -1.77 -0.55 14.03
C ASP A 231 -0.89 -0.44 15.27
N GLY A 232 -0.68 -1.61 15.88
CA GLY A 232 0.01 -1.77 17.15
C GLY A 232 1.46 -1.31 17.05
N ILE A 233 1.73 -0.15 17.62
CA ILE A 233 3.06 0.21 18.09
C ILE A 233 2.96 0.24 19.62
N SER A 234 3.78 -0.60 20.22
CA SER A 234 4.06 -0.69 21.64
C SER A 234 4.02 0.67 22.33
N LYS A 235 3.17 0.78 23.35
CA LYS A 235 3.16 1.87 24.32
C LYS A 235 4.58 2.11 24.84
N THR A 236 5.14 3.25 24.49
CA THR A 236 6.04 3.99 25.37
C THR A 236 5.32 5.28 25.70
N GLU A 237 4.77 5.30 26.92
CA GLU A 237 4.41 6.50 27.64
C GLU A 237 5.62 7.43 27.66
N ASP A 238 5.40 8.68 27.25
CA ASP A 238 5.89 9.90 27.91
C ASP A 238 6.06 11.07 26.91
N LEU A 239 5.56 12.23 27.34
CA LEU A 239 5.91 13.61 26.92
C LEU A 239 5.03 14.30 25.86
N GLU A 240 3.90 14.80 26.37
CA GLU A 240 3.41 16.15 26.06
C GLU A 240 4.54 17.21 26.20
N ASN A 241 5.20 17.58 25.09
CA ASN A 241 5.86 18.89 24.80
C ASN A 241 6.99 18.77 23.75
N GLU A 242 6.78 18.05 22.66
CA GLU A 242 7.82 18.00 21.62
C GLU A 242 7.68 19.12 20.60
N ASN A 243 8.73 19.95 20.53
CA ASN A 243 8.97 20.99 19.54
C ASN A 243 8.52 20.50 18.14
N PRO A 244 7.66 21.26 17.41
CA PRO A 244 7.16 20.88 16.09
C PRO A 244 8.28 20.55 15.08
N GLU A 245 9.47 21.12 15.27
CA GLU A 245 10.66 20.80 14.49
C GLU A 245 11.14 19.35 14.70
N VAL A 246 11.03 18.82 15.92
CA VAL A 246 11.37 17.43 16.26
C VAL A 246 10.34 16.45 15.68
N GLN A 247 9.06 16.82 15.68
CA GLN A 247 8.01 16.01 15.04
C GLN A 247 8.20 15.94 13.53
N LYS A 248 8.53 17.06 12.89
CA LYS A 248 8.85 17.11 11.47
C LYS A 248 10.08 16.25 11.15
N LEU A 249 11.15 16.36 11.94
CA LEU A 249 12.34 15.52 11.78
C LEU A 249 12.04 14.02 11.96
N ARG A 250 11.13 13.65 12.86
CA ARG A 250 10.70 12.24 13.00
C ARG A 250 9.92 11.75 11.78
N ALA A 251 9.02 12.58 11.25
CA ALA A 251 8.28 12.25 10.02
C ALA A 251 9.22 12.14 8.81
N ASP A 252 10.17 13.06 8.67
CA ASP A 252 11.18 13.04 7.61
C ASP A 252 12.10 11.82 7.75
N ASN A 253 12.51 11.46 8.97
CA ASN A 253 13.33 10.28 9.22
C ASN A 253 12.57 8.97 8.94
N ALA A 254 11.28 8.89 9.29
CA ALA A 254 10.42 7.77 8.92
C ALA A 254 10.28 7.63 7.39
N ASN A 255 10.17 8.75 6.68
CA ASN A 255 10.13 8.76 5.22
C ASN A 255 11.47 8.31 4.61
N LEU A 256 12.60 8.77 5.15
CA LEU A 256 13.94 8.33 4.74
C LEU A 256 14.15 6.83 4.96
N HIS A 257 13.71 6.29 6.09
CA HIS A 257 13.76 4.84 6.33
C HIS A 257 12.93 4.07 5.29
N ARG A 258 11.79 4.61 4.87
CA ARG A 258 10.94 4.01 3.83
C ARG A 258 11.64 4.02 2.46
N ILE A 259 12.29 5.14 2.12
CA ILE A 259 13.08 5.29 0.88
C ILE A 259 14.28 4.32 0.88
N ASN A 260 15.02 4.25 2.00
CA ASN A 260 16.17 3.34 2.13
C ASN A 260 15.76 1.88 1.99
N ARG A 261 14.66 1.46 2.62
CA ARG A 261 14.12 0.10 2.46
C ARG A 261 13.73 -0.21 1.01
N CYS A 262 13.21 0.78 0.28
CA CYS A 262 12.90 0.63 -1.14
C CYS A 262 14.17 0.50 -2.00
N ALA A 263 15.23 1.26 -1.66
CA ALA A 263 16.52 1.16 -2.34
C ALA A 263 17.21 -0.19 -2.09
N GLU A 264 17.20 -0.71 -0.86
CA GLU A 264 17.74 -2.02 -0.51
C GLU A 264 17.10 -3.14 -1.33
N LYS A 265 15.76 -3.17 -1.40
CA LYS A 265 15.04 -4.15 -2.24
C LYS A 265 15.43 -4.09 -3.73
N LYS A 266 15.68 -2.89 -4.26
CA LYS A 266 16.16 -2.74 -5.66
C LYS A 266 17.58 -3.26 -5.84
N ILE A 267 18.45 -3.08 -4.85
CA ILE A 267 19.82 -3.61 -4.87
C ILE A 267 19.78 -5.14 -4.87
N ASP A 268 18.94 -5.76 -4.04
CA ASP A 268 18.80 -7.21 -3.97
C ASP A 268 18.32 -7.80 -5.31
N MET A 269 17.30 -7.20 -5.91
CA MET A 269 16.82 -7.61 -7.25
C MET A 269 17.91 -7.51 -8.33
N LEU A 270 18.74 -6.46 -8.29
CA LEU A 270 19.85 -6.31 -9.23
C LEU A 270 20.92 -7.39 -9.00
N ASN A 271 21.23 -7.70 -7.75
CA ASN A 271 22.18 -8.76 -7.40
C ASN A 271 21.69 -10.14 -7.88
N GLU A 272 20.41 -10.47 -7.69
CA GLU A 272 19.81 -11.70 -8.21
C GLU A 272 19.90 -11.77 -9.75
N THR A 273 19.64 -10.65 -10.42
CA THR A 273 19.73 -10.57 -11.88
C THR A 273 21.17 -10.77 -12.36
N ILE A 274 22.16 -10.19 -11.66
CA ILE A 274 23.58 -10.36 -11.95
C ILE A 274 24.00 -11.82 -11.77
N GLU A 275 23.58 -12.50 -10.70
CA GLU A 275 23.89 -13.91 -10.50
C GLU A 275 23.24 -14.81 -11.56
N ALA A 276 21.98 -14.52 -11.93
CA ALA A 276 21.33 -15.22 -13.05
C ALA A 276 22.10 -15.05 -14.37
N MET A 277 22.62 -13.85 -14.64
CA MET A 277 23.46 -13.58 -15.81
C MET A 277 24.81 -14.32 -15.74
N LYS A 278 25.48 -14.36 -14.58
CA LYS A 278 26.74 -15.11 -14.40
C LYS A 278 26.55 -16.60 -14.66
N ILE A 279 25.46 -17.20 -14.18
CA ILE A 279 25.11 -18.61 -14.43
C ILE A 279 24.90 -18.84 -15.93
N LYS A 280 24.26 -17.90 -16.63
CA LYS A 280 24.01 -18.02 -18.07
C LYS A 280 25.30 -17.94 -18.89
N ILE A 281 26.23 -17.07 -18.52
CA ILE A 281 27.53 -16.93 -19.19
C ILE A 281 28.39 -18.17 -18.97
N SER A 282 28.45 -18.70 -17.75
CA SER A 282 29.24 -19.88 -17.41
C SER A 282 28.72 -21.20 -17.99
N ARG A 283 27.50 -21.23 -18.54
CA ARG A 283 26.96 -22.37 -19.30
C ARG A 283 27.29 -22.33 -20.81
N ASN A 284 27.76 -21.19 -21.31
CA ASN A 284 28.03 -20.96 -22.73
C ASN A 284 29.53 -21.03 -23.08
N TYR A 285 30.40 -21.27 -22.09
CA TYR A 285 31.85 -21.50 -22.23
C TYR A 285 32.19 -22.83 -21.56
#